data_AF-A0A954G6H8-F1
#
_entry.id   AF-A0A954G6H8-F1
#
_cell.length_a   1.000
_cell.length_b   1.000
_cell.length_c   1.000
_cell.angle_alpha   90.00
_cell.angle_beta   90.00
_cell.angle_gamma   90.00
#
_symmetry.space_group_name_H-M   'P 1'
#
loop_
_entity.id
_entity.type
_entity.pdbx_description
1 polymer ?
#
loop_
_entity_poly.entity_id
_entity_poly.type
_entity_poly.pdbx_seq_one_letter_code
_entity_poly.pdbx_strand_id
1 'polypeptide(L)'
;QLLATGSQVGVRETRHILGDYVLNGQDVLEGRKFEDGIAQCSYPIDIHDPQGPRGRLEGIHADHYEIPYRCLVPRNVSNLLVAGRPISADHEGAASARVIPPCYATGEAAGTAASLSLKQSVTPREVDIEQLRKTLREQGAVV
;
A
#
# COMPACT_ATOMS: atom_id res chain seq x y z
N GLN A 1 4.23 -12.76 33.55
CA GLN A 1 4.17 -11.33 33.95
C GLN A 1 4.59 -10.48 32.76
N LEU A 2 3.92 -9.35 32.52
CA LEU A 2 4.35 -8.35 31.54
C LEU A 2 5.58 -7.62 32.09
N LEU A 3 6.73 -7.69 31.40
CA LEU A 3 8.00 -7.14 31.89
C LEU A 3 8.22 -5.67 31.52
N ALA A 4 7.67 -5.24 30.38
CA ALA A 4 7.72 -3.86 29.91
C ALA A 4 6.61 -3.60 28.88
N THR A 5 6.29 -2.34 28.66
CA THR A 5 5.44 -1.84 27.57
C THR A 5 6.19 -0.75 26.80
N GLY A 6 5.70 -0.38 25.62
CA GLY A 6 6.27 0.73 24.85
C GLY A 6 6.18 2.04 25.63
N SER A 7 7.24 2.86 25.57
CA SER A 7 7.27 4.19 26.20
C SER A 7 6.39 5.23 25.47
N GLN A 8 5.84 4.87 24.31
CA GLN A 8 4.98 5.72 23.48
C GLN A 8 3.78 4.93 22.97
N VAL A 9 2.68 5.65 22.77
CA VAL A 9 1.48 5.12 22.10
C VAL A 9 1.78 4.91 20.62
N GLY A 10 1.50 3.70 20.11
CA GLY A 10 1.63 3.40 18.70
C GLY A 10 0.54 4.07 17.87
N VAL A 11 0.87 5.18 17.20
CA VAL A 11 -0.05 5.82 16.24
C VAL A 11 -0.24 4.91 15.03
N ARG A 12 -1.46 4.39 14.88
CA ARG A 12 -1.78 3.38 13.88
C ARG A 12 -1.98 3.97 12.48
N GLU A 13 -2.39 5.23 12.38
CA GLU A 13 -2.69 5.91 11.12
C GLU A 13 -2.32 7.39 11.22
N THR A 14 -1.85 7.96 10.11
CA THR A 14 -1.51 9.39 10.03
C THR A 14 -2.08 9.98 8.73
N ARG A 15 -1.29 10.74 7.98
CA ARG A 15 -1.73 11.35 6.72
C ARG A 15 -1.46 10.39 5.57
N HIS A 16 -2.43 10.27 4.67
CA HIS A 16 -2.27 9.61 3.39
C HIS A 16 -2.18 10.66 2.30
N ILE A 17 -1.38 10.40 1.28
CA ILE A 17 -1.40 11.23 0.08
C ILE A 17 -2.70 11.03 -0.70
N LEU A 18 -3.06 12.00 -1.54
CA LEU A 18 -4.02 11.77 -2.62
C LEU A 18 -3.25 11.36 -3.87
N GLY A 19 -3.27 10.06 -4.14
CA GLY A 19 -2.70 9.46 -5.33
C GLY A 19 -3.71 9.37 -6.48
N ASP A 20 -3.24 8.90 -7.62
CA ASP A 20 -4.09 8.71 -8.81
C ASP A 20 -5.20 7.67 -8.58
N TYR A 21 -4.97 6.76 -7.64
CA TYR A 21 -5.98 5.86 -7.11
C TYR A 21 -6.02 5.96 -5.58
N VAL A 22 -7.20 5.78 -4.98
CA VAL A 22 -7.37 5.71 -3.52
C VAL A 22 -7.87 4.30 -3.22
N LEU A 23 -7.00 3.47 -2.64
CA LEU A 23 -7.39 2.14 -2.17
C LEU A 23 -8.45 2.27 -1.08
N ASN A 24 -9.58 1.61 -1.25
CA ASN A 24 -10.69 1.68 -0.30
C ASN A 24 -10.99 0.33 0.37
N GLY A 25 -11.84 0.36 1.40
CA GLY A 25 -12.26 -0.85 2.11
C GLY A 25 -12.95 -1.89 1.22
N GLN A 26 -13.71 -1.47 0.21
CA GLN A 26 -14.37 -2.41 -0.71
C GLN A 26 -13.35 -3.17 -1.57
N ASP A 27 -12.32 -2.48 -2.07
CA ASP A 27 -11.23 -3.11 -2.81
C ASP A 27 -10.54 -4.21 -1.97
N VAL A 28 -10.38 -3.96 -0.66
CA VAL A 28 -9.85 -4.93 0.30
C VAL A 28 -10.81 -6.10 0.48
N LEU A 29 -12.08 -5.83 0.82
CA LEU A 29 -13.07 -6.86 1.11
C LEU A 29 -13.36 -7.77 -0.09
N GLU A 30 -13.39 -7.22 -1.31
CA GLU A 30 -13.65 -7.97 -2.54
C GLU A 30 -12.39 -8.66 -3.11
N GLY A 31 -11.20 -8.43 -2.52
CA GLY A 31 -9.97 -9.01 -3.03
C GLY A 31 -9.57 -8.48 -4.41
N ARG A 32 -9.79 -7.19 -4.65
CA ARG A 32 -9.67 -6.61 -5.99
C ARG A 32 -8.26 -6.77 -6.56
N LYS A 33 -8.18 -7.18 -7.83
CA LYS A 33 -6.97 -7.23 -8.63
C LYS A 33 -6.91 -6.03 -9.58
N PHE A 34 -5.71 -5.57 -9.87
CA PHE A 34 -5.48 -4.40 -10.69
C PHE A 34 -4.49 -4.72 -11.83
N GLU A 35 -4.73 -4.14 -13.00
CA GLU A 35 -3.78 -4.22 -14.11
C GLU A 35 -2.40 -3.65 -13.71
N ASP A 36 -2.41 -2.67 -12.79
CA ASP A 36 -1.24 -2.05 -12.19
C ASP A 36 -0.93 -2.49 -10.76
N GLY A 37 -1.34 -3.70 -10.34
CA GLY A 37 -1.01 -4.27 -9.03
C GLY A 37 0.50 -4.46 -8.83
N ILE A 38 1.06 -3.87 -7.76
CA ILE A 38 2.50 -3.95 -7.42
C ILE A 38 2.80 -4.58 -6.05
N ALA A 39 1.76 -4.95 -5.31
CA ALA A 39 1.90 -5.67 -4.05
C ALA A 39 0.61 -6.44 -3.77
N GLN A 40 0.73 -7.67 -3.27
CA GLN A 40 -0.40 -8.46 -2.79
C GLN A 40 -0.52 -8.35 -1.27
N CYS A 41 -1.76 -8.28 -0.77
CA CYS A 41 -2.04 -8.28 0.66
C CYS A 41 -3.29 -9.08 0.98
N SER A 42 -3.23 -9.83 2.09
CA SER A 42 -4.35 -10.64 2.60
C SER A 42 -4.69 -10.30 4.05
N TYR A 43 -4.26 -9.13 4.55
CA TYR A 43 -4.54 -8.71 5.92
C TYR A 43 -6.00 -8.23 6.04
N PRO A 44 -6.73 -8.57 7.11
CA PRO A 44 -8.08 -8.08 7.32
C PRO A 44 -8.13 -6.55 7.51
N ILE A 45 -9.30 -5.96 7.37
CA ILE A 45 -9.54 -4.59 7.84
C ILE A 45 -9.51 -4.63 9.37
N ASP A 46 -8.50 -4.00 9.98
CA ASP A 46 -8.26 -3.98 11.43
C ASP A 46 -8.31 -2.55 11.99
N ILE A 47 -9.53 -2.11 12.33
CA ILE A 47 -9.85 -0.79 12.88
C ILE A 47 -10.07 -0.91 14.39
N HIS A 48 -9.40 -0.05 15.15
CA HIS A 48 -9.46 -0.03 16.61
C HIS A 48 -10.28 1.18 17.04
N ASP A 49 -11.29 0.98 17.90
CA ASP A 49 -12.05 2.07 18.49
C ASP A 49 -11.27 2.68 19.66
N PRO A 50 -10.83 3.95 19.57
CA PRO A 50 -10.10 4.60 20.63
C PRO A 50 -10.98 4.95 21.85
N GLN A 51 -12.31 4.92 21.71
CA GLN A 51 -13.27 5.33 22.75
C GLN A 51 -14.02 4.17 23.39
N GLY A 52 -13.82 2.93 22.91
CA GLY A 52 -14.61 1.79 23.37
C GLY A 52 -14.09 0.43 22.90
N PRO A 53 -14.76 -0.67 23.30
CA PRO A 53 -14.33 -2.02 22.95
C PRO A 53 -14.69 -2.42 21.50
N ARG A 54 -15.24 -1.51 20.69
CA ARG A 54 -15.85 -1.81 19.39
C ARG A 54 -14.85 -1.66 18.25
N GLY A 55 -13.81 -2.50 18.24
CA GLY A 55 -12.98 -2.66 17.04
C GLY A 55 -13.73 -3.36 15.90
N ARG A 56 -13.33 -3.11 14.66
CA ARG A 56 -13.76 -3.86 13.47
C ARG A 56 -12.58 -4.66 12.97
N LEU A 57 -12.73 -5.99 13.00
CA LEU A 57 -11.83 -6.94 12.37
C LEU A 57 -12.63 -7.72 11.34
N GLU A 58 -12.47 -7.37 10.07
CA GLU A 58 -13.23 -7.97 8.97
C GLU A 58 -12.30 -8.63 7.96
N GLY A 59 -12.52 -9.92 7.74
CA GLY A 59 -11.73 -10.71 6.79
C GLY A 59 -12.05 -10.36 5.35
N ILE A 60 -11.07 -10.57 4.47
CA ILE A 60 -11.27 -10.46 3.03
C ILE A 60 -12.17 -11.61 2.56
N HIS A 61 -13.11 -11.34 1.65
CA HIS A 61 -14.02 -12.34 1.09
C HIS A 61 -13.42 -13.15 -0.08
N ALA A 62 -12.11 -13.00 -0.28
CA ALA A 62 -11.31 -13.57 -1.35
C ALA A 62 -9.92 -13.98 -0.81
N ASP A 63 -9.01 -14.38 -1.69
CA ASP A 63 -7.67 -14.85 -1.32
C ASP A 63 -6.71 -13.72 -0.89
N HIS A 64 -6.69 -12.63 -1.64
CA HIS A 64 -5.91 -11.42 -1.39
C HIS A 64 -6.49 -10.26 -2.21
N TYR A 65 -6.05 -9.04 -1.94
CA TYR A 65 -6.23 -7.89 -2.83
C TYR A 65 -4.85 -7.39 -3.29
N GLU A 66 -4.83 -6.54 -4.31
CA GLU A 66 -3.61 -5.90 -4.80
C GLU A 66 -3.61 -4.39 -4.46
N ILE A 67 -2.42 -3.85 -4.22
CA ILE A 67 -2.20 -2.41 -4.13
C ILE A 67 -1.76 -1.93 -5.52
N PRO A 68 -2.56 -1.10 -6.22
CA PRO A 68 -2.17 -0.59 -7.53
C PRO A 68 -1.06 0.46 -7.42
N TYR A 69 -0.18 0.52 -8.42
CA TYR A 69 0.92 1.48 -8.51
C TYR A 69 0.44 2.93 -8.39
N ARG A 70 -0.74 3.24 -8.92
CA ARG A 70 -1.39 4.55 -8.80
C ARG A 70 -1.64 5.01 -7.35
N CYS A 71 -1.60 4.12 -6.35
CA CYS A 71 -1.63 4.50 -4.93
C CYS A 71 -0.33 5.20 -4.47
N LEU A 72 0.77 5.01 -5.18
CA LEU A 72 2.10 5.54 -4.84
C LEU A 72 2.36 6.89 -5.52
N VAL A 73 1.60 7.24 -6.57
CA VAL A 73 1.80 8.41 -7.43
C VAL A 73 0.91 9.58 -6.97
N PRO A 74 1.44 10.65 -6.36
CA PRO A 74 0.65 11.79 -5.91
C PRO A 74 0.07 12.61 -7.07
N ARG A 75 -1.22 13.00 -7.03
CA ARG A 75 -1.92 13.69 -8.14
C ARG A 75 -1.26 14.98 -8.63
N ASN A 76 -0.66 15.77 -7.73
CA ASN A 76 -0.21 17.13 -8.02
C ASN A 76 1.32 17.28 -8.05
N VAL A 77 2.07 16.18 -8.01
CA VAL A 77 3.54 16.20 -8.02
C VAL A 77 4.03 15.13 -9.00
N SER A 78 4.77 15.55 -10.02
CA SER A 78 5.19 14.66 -11.11
C SER A 78 6.44 13.82 -10.78
N ASN A 79 7.33 14.31 -9.91
CA ASN A 79 8.62 13.70 -9.61
C ASN A 79 8.74 13.22 -8.15
N LEU A 80 7.66 12.60 -7.64
CA LEU A 80 7.59 12.07 -6.28
C LEU A 80 6.86 10.73 -6.28
N LEU A 81 7.42 9.76 -5.56
CA LEU A 81 6.72 8.53 -5.18
C LEU A 81 6.61 8.48 -3.66
N VAL A 82 5.50 7.96 -3.18
CA VAL A 82 5.27 7.71 -1.75
C VAL A 82 4.96 6.23 -1.57
N ALA A 83 5.64 5.61 -0.61
CA ALA A 83 5.49 4.18 -0.30
C ALA A 83 5.31 3.96 1.20
N GLY A 84 4.89 2.76 1.58
CA GLY A 84 4.64 2.41 2.97
C GLY A 84 3.30 2.92 3.50
N ARG A 85 3.25 3.25 4.79
CA ARG A 85 2.02 3.66 5.48
C ARG A 85 1.27 4.87 4.85
N PRO A 86 1.94 5.91 4.31
CA PRO A 86 1.25 7.11 3.84
C PRO A 86 0.79 7.05 2.37
N ILE A 87 0.76 5.86 1.74
CA ILE A 87 0.22 5.69 0.38
C ILE A 87 -1.24 6.11 0.31
N SER A 88 -1.74 6.31 -0.91
CA SER A 88 -3.11 6.74 -1.15
C SER A 88 -4.12 5.64 -0.85
N ALA A 89 -4.73 5.73 0.33
CA ALA A 89 -5.81 4.86 0.78
C ALA A 89 -6.79 5.65 1.66
N ASP A 90 -8.04 5.22 1.70
CA ASP A 90 -8.97 5.70 2.72
C ASP A 90 -8.68 5.03 4.08
N HIS A 91 -9.47 5.37 5.09
CA HIS A 91 -9.32 4.83 6.44
C HIS A 91 -9.37 3.30 6.47
N GLU A 92 -10.30 2.69 5.72
CA GLU A 92 -10.52 1.24 5.74
C GLU A 92 -9.46 0.49 4.93
N GLY A 93 -9.12 0.99 3.74
CA GLY A 93 -8.04 0.47 2.91
C GLY A 93 -6.70 0.52 3.63
N ALA A 94 -6.43 1.64 4.31
CA ALA A 94 -5.22 1.77 5.12
C ALA A 94 -5.23 0.86 6.34
N ALA A 95 -6.37 0.65 6.99
CA ALA A 95 -6.50 -0.23 8.15
C ALA A 95 -5.99 -1.65 7.87
N SER A 96 -6.07 -2.11 6.61
CA SER A 96 -5.43 -3.34 6.13
C SER A 96 -4.01 -3.10 5.59
N ALA A 97 -3.84 -2.21 4.63
CA ALA A 97 -2.60 -2.07 3.85
C ALA A 97 -1.39 -1.53 4.63
N ARG A 98 -1.59 -0.87 5.77
CA ARG A 98 -0.50 -0.20 6.52
C ARG A 98 0.41 -1.13 7.32
N VAL A 99 0.14 -2.44 7.33
CA VAL A 99 0.98 -3.42 8.02
C VAL A 99 2.35 -3.55 7.34
N ILE A 100 3.30 -4.19 8.04
CA ILE A 100 4.70 -4.20 7.63
C ILE A 100 4.92 -4.86 6.24
N PRO A 101 4.34 -6.03 5.91
CA PRO A 101 4.62 -6.67 4.62
C PRO A 101 4.23 -5.83 3.38
N PRO A 102 3.02 -5.24 3.28
CA PRO A 102 2.71 -4.35 2.16
C PRO A 102 3.55 -3.07 2.16
N CYS A 103 3.98 -2.58 3.32
CA CYS A 103 4.92 -1.45 3.37
C CYS A 103 6.27 -1.79 2.75
N TYR A 104 6.78 -3.01 2.98
CA TYR A 104 7.99 -3.50 2.31
C TYR A 104 7.78 -3.61 0.80
N ALA A 105 6.71 -4.27 0.37
CA ALA A 105 6.43 -4.49 -1.05
C ALA A 105 6.23 -3.18 -1.83
N THR A 106 5.48 -2.22 -1.27
CA THR A 106 5.31 -0.89 -1.89
C THR A 106 6.62 -0.09 -1.90
N GLY A 107 7.50 -0.28 -0.91
CA GLY A 107 8.83 0.32 -0.88
C GLY A 107 9.75 -0.21 -1.99
N GLU A 108 9.76 -1.52 -2.19
CA GLU A 108 10.48 -2.17 -3.30
C GLU A 108 9.94 -1.68 -4.65
N ALA A 109 8.62 -1.71 -4.84
CA ALA A 109 7.97 -1.22 -6.06
C ALA A 109 8.32 0.25 -6.36
N ALA A 110 8.27 1.14 -5.36
CA ALA A 110 8.62 2.54 -5.54
C ALA A 110 10.10 2.73 -5.92
N GLY A 111 11.02 2.00 -5.28
CA GLY A 111 12.44 2.06 -5.60
C GLY A 111 12.75 1.57 -7.02
N THR A 112 12.16 0.44 -7.42
CA THR A 112 12.28 -0.11 -8.76
C THR A 112 11.68 0.83 -9.81
N ALA A 113 10.51 1.41 -9.53
CA ALA A 113 9.88 2.37 -10.43
C ALA A 113 10.70 3.67 -10.60
N ALA A 114 11.28 4.20 -9.51
CA ALA A 114 12.19 5.34 -9.58
C ALA A 114 13.45 5.04 -10.42
N SER A 115 13.99 3.83 -10.33
CA SER A 115 15.12 3.39 -11.15
C SER A 115 14.73 3.31 -12.64
N LEU A 116 13.55 2.77 -12.94
CA LEU A 116 13.02 2.69 -14.30
C LEU A 116 12.73 4.07 -14.89
N SER A 117 12.13 4.98 -14.11
CA SER A 117 11.80 6.34 -14.57
C SER A 117 13.06 7.08 -15.01
N LEU A 118 14.15 6.96 -14.25
CA LEU A 118 15.46 7.54 -14.61
C LEU A 118 16.04 6.92 -15.89
N LYS A 119 16.00 5.59 -16.03
CA LYS A 119 16.52 4.89 -17.23
C LYS A 119 15.74 5.23 -18.49
N GLN A 120 14.43 5.39 -18.37
CA GLN A 120 13.53 5.71 -19.47
C GLN A 120 13.44 7.21 -19.76
N SER A 121 14.02 8.06 -18.90
CA SER A 121 13.89 9.52 -18.95
C SER A 121 12.43 10.00 -18.94
N VAL A 122 11.60 9.35 -18.11
CA VAL A 122 10.18 9.66 -17.91
C VAL A 122 9.91 10.00 -16.45
N THR A 123 8.75 10.61 -16.17
CA THR A 123 8.33 10.81 -14.78
C THR A 123 7.87 9.50 -14.15
N PRO A 124 7.91 9.35 -12.80
CA PRO A 124 7.35 8.19 -12.11
C PRO A 124 5.92 7.79 -12.53
N ARG A 125 5.10 8.76 -12.95
CA ARG A 125 3.73 8.53 -13.45
C ARG A 125 3.68 7.82 -14.80
N GLU A 126 4.71 8.01 -15.61
CA GLU A 126 4.81 7.51 -16.98
C GLU A 126 5.62 6.21 -17.07
N VAL A 127 6.01 5.65 -15.92
CA VAL A 127 6.71 4.36 -15.85
C VAL A 127 5.84 3.27 -16.47
N ASP A 128 6.44 2.48 -17.36
CA ASP A 128 5.84 1.27 -17.90
C ASP A 128 5.60 0.24 -16.79
N ILE A 129 4.32 0.01 -16.49
CA ILE A 129 3.86 -0.89 -15.43
C ILE A 129 4.17 -2.36 -15.74
N GLU A 130 4.13 -2.78 -17.00
CA GLU A 130 4.47 -4.15 -17.37
C GLU A 130 5.95 -4.40 -17.13
N GLN A 131 6.80 -3.44 -17.52
CA GLN A 131 8.23 -3.51 -17.25
C GLN A 131 8.54 -3.47 -15.75
N LEU A 132 7.82 -2.65 -14.97
CA LEU A 132 7.93 -2.62 -13.51
C LEU A 132 7.60 -3.98 -12.89
N ARG A 133 6.43 -4.55 -13.22
CA ARG A 133 6.01 -5.86 -12.70
C ARG A 133 6.97 -6.97 -13.14
N LYS A 134 7.48 -6.93 -14.36
CA LYS A 134 8.50 -7.86 -14.83
C LYS A 134 9.76 -7.79 -13.97
N THR A 135 10.31 -6.59 -13.75
CA THR A 135 11.51 -6.41 -12.92
C THR A 135 11.29 -6.84 -11.47
N LEU A 136 10.12 -6.56 -10.90
CA LEU A 136 9.74 -7.04 -9.56
C LEU A 136 9.71 -8.58 -9.48
N ARG A 137 9.13 -9.26 -10.47
CA ARG A 137 9.14 -10.74 -10.53
C ARG A 137 10.55 -11.30 -10.68
N GLU A 138 11.40 -10.67 -11.48
CA GLU A 138 12.82 -11.05 -11.61
C GLU A 138 13.59 -10.90 -10.29
N GLN A 139 13.17 -9.97 -9.42
CA GLN A 139 13.70 -9.76 -8.06
C GLN A 139 13.09 -10.72 -7.03
N GLY A 140 12.10 -11.52 -7.40
CA GLY A 140 11.42 -12.49 -6.54
C GLY A 140 10.17 -11.96 -5.83
N ALA A 141 9.72 -10.74 -6.16
CA ALA A 141 8.46 -10.21 -5.64
C ALA A 141 7.24 -10.89 -6.28
N VAL A 142 6.15 -10.99 -5.53
CA VAL A 142 4.87 -11.54 -6.00
C VAL A 142 3.95 -10.41 -6.41
N VAL A 143 3.80 -10.23 -7.74
CA VAL A 143 3.02 -9.16 -8.39
C VAL A 143 2.36 -9.64 -9.67
#